data_AF-A0A4Y8QAE4-F1
#
_entry.id   AF-A0A4Y8QAE4-F1
#
_cell.length_a   1.000
_cell.length_b   1.000
_cell.length_c   1.000
_cell.angle_alpha   90.00
_cell.angle_beta   90.00
_cell.angle_gamma   90.00
#
_symmetry.space_group_name_H-M   'P 1'
#
loop_
_entity.id
_entity.type
_entity.pdbx_description
1 polymer ?
#
loop_
_entity_poly.entity_id
_entity_poly.type
_entity_poly.pdbx_seq_one_letter_code
_entity_poly.pdbx_strand_id
1 'polypeptide(L)'
;MTLHQQHAAPAKTMQPPVADLQQQESSREAPHGTLANMMHLQRTIGNQAVAQMVRRTSAAAVSSAPAAVIQRALTLDNADFSGVTSIKKLGGNAEGAFLVDDGSGKVVVKISDSAESTVMAYNLAKDFGIRIPSARYLELKTESGQMLIEQAGKHNKELESKLEGAKAITMWEFIKGDTIDHFKNKSVDDKEVQQFRQNPENFIKLGKMLVFDAAILNEDRFKIAFDQPMNPGNLMVAGNQPVGLDQDFAHIDGDSTPQNNLEDYGDIVVGKLQPLLANPDALAVQLVSKMVKEGYALFADQQDPIAAGIKQGVVILRNLADTKNLRLEKLIEWSKTFTPDSKLDPDTVRGYWNGLLGSE
;
A
#
# COMPACT_ATOMS: atom_id res chain seq x y z
N MET A 1 -67.15 22.50 14.50
CA MET A 1 -66.54 21.30 15.11
C MET A 1 -65.12 21.69 15.49
N THR A 2 -64.83 22.33 16.63
CA THR A 2 -65.32 22.20 18.02
C THR A 2 -64.62 21.08 18.80
N LEU A 3 -63.51 21.46 19.46
CA LEU A 3 -63.09 21.09 20.83
C LEU A 3 -63.12 19.63 21.31
N HIS A 4 -61.94 19.10 21.73
CA HIS A 4 -61.53 18.61 23.08
C HIS A 4 -60.07 18.02 22.92
N GLN A 5 -59.06 18.28 23.76
CA GLN A 5 -58.85 17.98 25.20
C GLN A 5 -58.90 16.45 25.51
N GLN A 6 -58.04 15.84 26.35
CA GLN A 6 -56.98 16.31 27.27
C GLN A 6 -56.16 15.12 27.86
N HIS A 7 -54.98 15.40 28.46
CA HIS A 7 -54.27 14.63 29.53
C HIS A 7 -53.82 13.16 29.24
N ALA A 8 -52.84 12.54 29.93
CA ALA A 8 -52.01 12.93 31.10
C ALA A 8 -50.58 12.33 31.05
N ALA A 9 -49.71 12.81 31.95
CA ALA A 9 -48.43 12.20 32.37
C ALA A 9 -48.42 12.16 33.93
N PRO A 10 -47.31 11.91 34.67
CA PRO A 10 -46.14 11.03 34.45
C PRO A 10 -45.97 10.02 35.63
N ALA A 11 -44.92 9.19 35.62
CA ALA A 11 -44.49 8.43 36.81
C ALA A 11 -43.05 8.80 37.23
N LYS A 12 -42.90 9.28 38.48
CA LYS A 12 -41.64 9.60 39.18
C LYS A 12 -41.28 8.47 40.17
N THR A 13 -40.15 8.65 40.87
CA THR A 13 -39.66 7.98 42.11
C THR A 13 -38.72 6.78 41.90
N MET A 14 -37.65 6.56 42.70
CA MET A 14 -37.11 7.35 43.83
C MET A 14 -35.59 7.10 44.06
N GLN A 15 -34.84 8.17 44.33
CA GLN A 15 -33.73 8.26 45.30
C GLN A 15 -34.28 9.02 46.54
N PRO A 16 -33.58 9.26 47.68
CA PRO A 16 -32.16 9.04 48.04
C PRO A 16 -32.11 8.09 49.29
N PRO A 17 -31.32 8.20 50.40
CA PRO A 17 -30.30 9.17 50.84
C PRO A 17 -28.92 8.57 51.25
N VAL A 18 -28.16 9.35 51.99
CA VAL A 18 -26.77 9.19 52.48
C VAL A 18 -26.77 9.03 54.01
N ALA A 19 -25.78 8.31 54.58
CA ALA A 19 -25.32 8.53 55.96
C ALA A 19 -23.86 8.04 56.15
N ASP A 20 -23.20 8.56 57.18
CA ASP A 20 -21.73 8.60 57.33
C ASP A 20 -21.21 7.80 58.55
N LEU A 21 -19.90 7.55 58.57
CA LEU A 21 -18.99 7.43 59.74
C LEU A 21 -19.13 6.31 60.83
N GLN A 22 -17.95 5.70 61.08
CA GLN A 22 -17.29 5.39 62.38
C GLN A 22 -17.40 4.02 63.12
N GLN A 23 -16.18 3.49 63.36
CA GLN A 23 -15.61 2.88 64.59
C GLN A 23 -15.96 1.45 65.07
N GLN A 24 -14.88 0.67 65.30
CA GLN A 24 -14.62 -0.30 66.40
C GLN A 24 -15.58 -1.51 66.58
N GLU A 25 -15.19 -2.70 67.08
CA GLU A 25 -13.89 -3.25 67.51
C GLU A 25 -13.98 -4.79 67.59
N SER A 26 -12.86 -5.51 67.36
CA SER A 26 -12.63 -6.93 67.77
C SER A 26 -13.59 -8.02 67.17
N SER A 27 -13.14 -9.21 66.78
CA SER A 27 -12.47 -10.18 67.66
C SER A 27 -11.67 -11.26 66.91
N ARG A 28 -10.58 -11.66 67.57
CA ARG A 28 -9.67 -12.80 67.38
C ARG A 28 -10.16 -14.01 66.54
N GLU A 29 -9.26 -14.53 65.71
CA GLU A 29 -8.80 -15.94 65.79
C GLU A 29 -7.36 -16.12 65.23
N ALA A 30 -6.77 -17.32 65.41
CA ALA A 30 -5.32 -17.53 65.59
C ALA A 30 -4.47 -17.83 64.31
N PRO A 31 -3.11 -17.71 64.38
CA PRO A 31 -2.26 -17.69 63.17
C PRO A 31 -1.73 -19.07 62.74
N HIS A 32 -2.33 -19.65 61.69
CA HIS A 32 -1.76 -20.79 60.96
C HIS A 32 -1.26 -20.37 59.57
N GLY A 33 0.01 -19.92 59.48
CA GLY A 33 0.58 -19.50 58.18
C GLY A 33 2.11 -19.36 58.08
N THR A 34 2.86 -19.49 59.16
CA THR A 34 4.31 -19.18 59.17
C THR A 34 5.16 -20.15 58.35
N LEU A 35 4.90 -21.46 58.39
CA LEU A 35 5.71 -22.45 57.67
C LEU A 35 5.51 -22.39 56.15
N ALA A 36 4.26 -22.28 55.70
CA ALA A 36 3.93 -22.17 54.26
C ALA A 36 4.49 -20.87 53.65
N ASN A 37 4.36 -19.75 54.36
CA ASN A 37 4.93 -18.47 53.92
C ASN A 37 6.47 -18.49 53.90
N MET A 38 7.13 -19.15 54.87
CA MET A 38 8.58 -19.35 54.83
C MET A 38 9.03 -20.23 53.65
N MET A 39 8.36 -21.36 53.38
CA MET A 39 8.70 -22.19 52.21
C MET A 39 8.49 -21.43 50.90
N HIS A 40 7.42 -20.63 50.80
CA HIS A 40 7.18 -19.83 49.62
C HIS A 40 8.24 -18.75 49.43
N LEU A 41 8.67 -18.09 50.52
CA LEU A 41 9.74 -17.09 50.49
C LEU A 41 11.10 -17.71 50.10
N GLN A 42 11.45 -18.87 50.67
CA GLN A 42 12.67 -19.60 50.30
C GLN A 42 12.68 -20.01 48.81
N ARG A 43 11.54 -20.49 48.28
CA ARG A 43 11.41 -20.82 46.86
C ARG A 43 11.55 -19.57 45.97
N THR A 44 10.98 -18.43 46.37
CA THR A 44 11.12 -17.16 45.64
C THR A 44 12.57 -16.66 45.63
N ILE A 45 13.27 -16.69 46.77
CA ILE A 45 14.68 -16.30 46.89
C ILE A 45 15.57 -17.22 46.06
N GLY A 46 15.35 -18.54 46.13
CA GLY A 46 16.07 -19.52 45.31
C GLY A 46 15.90 -19.28 43.82
N ASN A 47 14.67 -19.06 43.36
CA ASN A 47 14.38 -18.76 41.95
C ASN A 47 15.03 -17.45 41.49
N GLN A 48 15.05 -16.41 42.33
CA GLN A 48 15.72 -15.15 42.02
C GLN A 48 17.25 -15.31 41.95
N ALA A 49 17.86 -16.09 42.86
CA ALA A 49 19.28 -16.38 42.84
C ALA A 49 19.68 -17.17 41.57
N VAL A 50 18.90 -18.18 41.18
CA VAL A 50 19.10 -18.93 39.93
C VAL A 50 18.94 -18.02 38.71
N ALA A 51 17.91 -17.18 38.67
CA ALA A 51 17.70 -16.23 37.56
C ALA A 51 18.83 -15.20 37.43
N GLN A 52 19.37 -14.69 38.55
CA GLN A 52 20.54 -13.81 38.54
C GLN A 52 21.83 -14.55 38.14
N MET A 53 22.00 -15.80 38.57
CA MET A 53 23.13 -16.64 38.17
C MET A 53 23.11 -16.89 36.66
N VAL A 54 21.97 -17.34 36.10
CA VAL A 54 21.78 -17.54 34.65
C VAL A 54 22.05 -16.25 33.88
N ARG A 55 21.51 -15.09 34.32
CA ARG A 55 21.80 -13.80 33.68
C ARG A 55 23.29 -13.44 33.70
N ARG A 56 24.02 -13.81 34.75
CA ARG A 56 25.48 -13.59 34.84
C ARG A 56 26.28 -14.54 33.95
N THR A 57 25.91 -15.81 33.85
CA THR A 57 26.54 -16.72 32.87
C THR A 57 26.22 -16.34 31.42
N SER A 58 24.98 -15.91 31.13
CA SER A 58 24.61 -15.36 29.82
C SER A 58 25.40 -14.09 29.49
N ALA A 59 25.57 -13.17 30.44
CA ALA A 59 26.36 -11.95 30.20
C ALA A 59 27.86 -12.22 30.05
N ALA A 60 28.43 -13.14 30.84
CA ALA A 60 29.83 -13.51 30.75
C ALA A 60 30.19 -14.23 29.44
N ALA A 61 29.27 -15.04 28.90
CA ALA A 61 29.48 -15.78 27.64
C ALA A 61 29.46 -14.89 26.38
N VAL A 62 28.99 -13.64 26.47
CA VAL A 62 28.93 -12.69 25.34
C VAL A 62 30.22 -11.86 25.20
N SER A 63 31.11 -11.90 26.20
CA SER A 63 32.31 -11.04 26.25
C SER A 63 33.50 -11.47 25.38
N SER A 64 33.39 -12.53 24.58
CA SER A 64 34.49 -13.02 23.73
C SER A 64 34.05 -13.59 22.36
N ALA A 65 32.84 -13.29 21.91
CA ALA A 65 32.46 -13.50 20.52
C ALA A 65 32.74 -12.20 19.73
N PRO A 66 33.25 -12.26 18.49
CA PRO A 66 33.25 -11.08 17.63
C PRO A 66 31.81 -10.59 17.52
N ALA A 67 31.60 -9.27 17.65
CA ALA A 67 30.26 -8.70 17.62
C ALA A 67 29.55 -9.19 16.35
N ALA A 68 28.46 -9.94 16.53
CA ALA A 68 27.67 -10.42 15.41
C ALA A 68 27.13 -9.18 14.70
N VAL A 69 27.72 -8.85 13.54
CA VAL A 69 27.24 -7.78 12.68
C VAL A 69 25.84 -8.19 12.28
N ILE A 70 24.84 -7.54 12.86
CA ILE A 70 23.45 -7.71 12.47
C ILE A 70 23.32 -7.02 11.12
N GLN A 71 23.73 -7.71 10.04
CA GLN A 71 23.35 -7.35 8.68
C GLN A 71 21.83 -7.41 8.63
N ARG A 72 21.23 -6.22 8.68
CA ARG A 72 19.81 -6.04 8.44
C ARG A 72 19.60 -6.16 6.95
N ALA A 73 18.77 -7.11 6.54
CA ALA A 73 18.54 -7.36 5.13
C ALA A 73 18.09 -6.09 4.40
N LEU A 74 18.56 -5.93 3.16
CA LEU A 74 18.14 -4.88 2.26
C LEU A 74 16.63 -4.92 2.07
N THR A 75 15.97 -3.87 2.55
CA THR A 75 14.51 -3.69 2.51
C THR A 75 14.19 -2.25 2.16
N LEU A 76 12.92 -1.94 1.91
CA LEU A 76 12.50 -0.57 1.66
C LEU A 76 12.76 0.34 2.88
N ASP A 77 12.58 -0.16 4.09
CA ASP A 77 12.80 0.64 5.31
C ASP A 77 14.29 0.74 5.67
N ASN A 78 15.05 -0.34 5.47
CA ASN A 78 16.49 -0.41 5.66
C ASN A 78 17.24 -0.42 4.31
N ALA A 79 17.35 0.77 3.70
CA ALA A 79 18.09 1.01 2.47
C ALA A 79 19.62 1.12 2.68
N ASP A 80 20.19 0.10 3.34
CA ASP A 80 21.64 -0.08 3.48
C ASP A 80 22.14 -0.92 2.29
N PHE A 81 22.90 -0.30 1.40
CA PHE A 81 23.45 -0.96 0.21
C PHE A 81 24.88 -1.47 0.42
N SER A 82 25.48 -1.33 1.61
CA SER A 82 26.88 -1.72 1.86
C SER A 82 27.15 -3.21 1.57
N GLY A 83 26.14 -4.07 1.79
CA GLY A 83 26.19 -5.52 1.57
C GLY A 83 25.78 -6.03 0.18
N VAL A 84 25.52 -5.15 -0.80
CA VAL A 84 25.06 -5.58 -2.14
C VAL A 84 26.02 -6.60 -2.78
N THR A 85 25.46 -7.70 -3.27
CA THR A 85 26.19 -8.80 -3.92
C THR A 85 25.98 -8.83 -5.44
N SER A 86 24.82 -8.38 -5.92
CA SER A 86 24.58 -8.22 -7.36
C SER A 86 23.54 -7.13 -7.68
N ILE A 87 23.71 -6.52 -8.85
CA ILE A 87 22.76 -5.58 -9.45
C ILE A 87 22.49 -6.02 -10.89
N LYS A 88 21.24 -6.34 -11.21
CA LYS A 88 20.84 -6.87 -12.52
C LYS A 88 19.72 -6.02 -13.11
N LYS A 89 19.89 -5.58 -14.35
CA LYS A 89 18.78 -4.97 -15.11
C LYS A 89 17.64 -5.97 -15.23
N LEU A 90 16.41 -5.55 -14.98
CA LEU A 90 15.23 -6.37 -15.26
C LEU A 90 14.95 -6.35 -16.76
N GLY A 91 14.61 -7.53 -17.30
CA GLY A 91 14.24 -7.68 -18.72
C GLY A 91 12.74 -7.53 -18.96
N GLY A 92 12.33 -7.55 -20.23
CA GLY A 92 10.94 -7.35 -20.63
C GLY A 92 10.53 -5.88 -20.59
N ASN A 93 9.26 -5.62 -20.32
CA ASN A 93 8.67 -4.26 -20.36
C ASN A 93 9.06 -3.38 -19.14
N ALA A 94 9.86 -3.90 -18.19
CA ALA A 94 10.31 -3.17 -17.00
C ALA A 94 11.48 -2.22 -17.33
N GLU A 95 11.25 -1.27 -18.24
CA GLU A 95 12.29 -0.34 -18.69
C GLU A 95 12.84 0.51 -17.53
N GLY A 96 14.16 0.68 -17.50
CA GLY A 96 14.86 1.46 -16.48
C GLY A 96 14.90 0.83 -15.08
N ALA A 97 14.34 -0.38 -14.90
CA ALA A 97 14.30 -1.07 -13.61
C ALA A 97 15.48 -2.05 -13.41
N PHE A 98 16.01 -2.10 -12.19
CA PHE A 98 17.15 -2.93 -11.78
C PHE A 98 16.85 -3.64 -10.46
N LEU A 99 17.09 -4.94 -10.40
CA LEU A 99 17.06 -5.72 -9.16
C LEU A 99 18.39 -5.56 -8.42
N VAL A 100 18.32 -5.13 -7.16
CA VAL A 100 19.44 -5.04 -6.23
C VAL A 100 19.29 -6.14 -5.16
N ASP A 101 20.34 -6.92 -4.95
CA ASP A 101 20.33 -8.14 -4.12
C ASP A 101 21.57 -8.17 -3.20
N ASP A 102 21.36 -8.19 -1.88
CA ASP A 102 22.44 -8.34 -0.87
C ASP A 102 22.63 -9.80 -0.41
N GLY A 103 21.90 -10.75 -1.02
CA GLY A 103 21.88 -12.17 -0.64
C GLY A 103 20.88 -12.52 0.47
N SER A 104 20.35 -11.54 1.18
CA SER A 104 19.37 -11.68 2.27
C SER A 104 18.04 -10.97 2.02
N GLY A 105 18.05 -9.93 1.18
CA GLY A 105 16.93 -9.06 0.83
C GLY A 105 17.06 -8.51 -0.59
N LYS A 106 15.92 -8.10 -1.16
CA LYS A 106 15.77 -7.71 -2.57
C LYS A 106 14.87 -6.50 -2.71
N VAL A 107 15.35 -5.53 -3.49
CA VAL A 107 14.58 -4.35 -3.88
C VAL A 107 14.76 -4.10 -5.38
N VAL A 108 13.74 -3.56 -6.01
CA VAL A 108 13.82 -3.04 -7.38
C VAL A 108 14.13 -1.55 -7.29
N VAL A 109 15.09 -1.06 -8.06
CA VAL A 109 15.39 0.36 -8.25
C VAL A 109 14.93 0.74 -9.66
N LYS A 110 14.08 1.75 -9.78
CA LYS A 110 13.72 2.37 -11.07
C LYS A 110 14.03 3.86 -11.02
N ILE A 111 14.81 4.33 -12.00
CA ILE A 111 14.95 5.75 -12.28
C ILE A 111 13.65 6.19 -12.94
N SER A 112 13.03 7.22 -12.38
CA SER A 112 11.79 7.82 -12.90
C SER A 112 11.95 9.34 -12.88
N ASP A 113 11.56 9.99 -13.98
CA ASP A 113 11.54 11.45 -14.09
C ASP A 113 10.45 12.08 -13.21
N SER A 114 9.54 11.23 -12.70
CA SER A 114 8.36 11.52 -11.89
C SER A 114 8.33 10.72 -10.58
N ALA A 115 9.50 10.46 -9.96
CA ALA A 115 9.65 9.55 -8.82
C ALA A 115 8.69 9.82 -7.64
N GLU A 116 8.39 11.09 -7.34
CA GLU A 116 7.43 11.51 -6.32
C GLU A 116 5.98 11.17 -6.70
N SER A 117 5.60 11.39 -7.97
CA SER A 117 4.29 11.05 -8.54
C SER A 117 4.05 9.54 -8.48
N THR A 118 5.05 8.74 -8.89
CA THR A 118 5.03 7.29 -8.78
C THR A 118 4.79 6.86 -7.33
N VAL A 119 5.57 7.35 -6.36
CA VAL A 119 5.40 6.99 -4.94
C VAL A 119 4.04 7.45 -4.37
N MET A 120 3.49 8.57 -4.84
CA MET A 120 2.14 9.01 -4.49
C MET A 120 1.05 8.06 -5.03
N ALA A 121 1.13 7.65 -6.30
CA ALA A 121 0.21 6.67 -6.90
C ALA A 121 0.25 5.33 -6.12
N TYR A 122 1.46 4.87 -5.79
CA TYR A 122 1.69 3.68 -4.98
C TYR A 122 1.19 3.79 -3.52
N ASN A 123 0.99 4.99 -2.98
CA ASN A 123 0.33 5.15 -1.68
C ASN A 123 -1.20 5.21 -1.82
N LEU A 124 -1.72 5.89 -2.85
CA LEU A 124 -3.16 5.98 -3.12
C LEU A 124 -3.79 4.62 -3.44
N ALA A 125 -3.10 3.76 -4.18
CA ALA A 125 -3.56 2.40 -4.49
C ALA A 125 -3.85 1.53 -3.24
N LYS A 126 -3.23 1.83 -2.09
CA LYS A 126 -3.51 1.13 -0.83
C LYS A 126 -4.95 1.37 -0.34
N ASP A 127 -5.49 2.58 -0.54
CA ASP A 127 -6.87 2.93 -0.20
C ASP A 127 -7.90 2.18 -1.06
N PHE A 128 -7.51 1.77 -2.28
CA PHE A 128 -8.31 0.90 -3.15
C PHE A 128 -8.28 -0.58 -2.73
N GLY A 129 -7.44 -0.96 -1.77
CA GLY A 129 -7.28 -2.36 -1.35
C GLY A 129 -6.74 -3.28 -2.46
N ILE A 130 -6.10 -2.71 -3.48
CA ILE A 130 -5.42 -3.47 -4.55
C ILE A 130 -4.01 -3.82 -4.11
N ARG A 131 -3.52 -4.99 -4.52
CA ARG A 131 -2.12 -5.36 -4.29
C ARG A 131 -1.26 -4.72 -5.37
N ILE A 132 -0.29 -3.96 -4.91
CA ILE A 132 0.81 -3.37 -5.67
C ILE A 132 2.09 -3.58 -4.84
N PRO A 133 3.30 -3.53 -5.41
CA PRO A 133 4.52 -3.51 -4.59
C PRO A 133 4.47 -2.33 -3.61
N SER A 134 5.11 -2.44 -2.44
CA SER A 134 5.39 -1.23 -1.65
C SER A 134 6.46 -0.40 -2.37
N ALA A 135 6.40 0.94 -2.30
CA ALA A 135 7.37 1.84 -2.93
C ALA A 135 7.87 2.92 -1.96
N ARG A 136 9.13 3.35 -2.14
CA ARG A 136 9.81 4.40 -1.38
C ARG A 136 10.59 5.32 -2.33
N TYR A 137 10.60 6.60 -2.02
CA TYR A 137 11.46 7.61 -2.66
C TYR A 137 12.85 7.61 -2.00
N LEU A 138 13.92 7.66 -2.79
CA LEU A 138 15.29 7.80 -2.31
C LEU A 138 16.02 8.92 -3.08
N GLU A 139 16.33 10.01 -2.37
CA GLU A 139 17.21 11.08 -2.88
C GLU A 139 18.65 10.57 -2.98
N LEU A 140 19.30 10.75 -4.14
CA LEU A 140 20.63 10.21 -4.39
C LEU A 140 21.76 10.96 -3.65
N LYS A 141 21.50 12.19 -3.17
CA LYS A 141 22.43 12.96 -2.31
C LYS A 141 22.54 12.43 -0.87
N THR A 142 21.68 11.48 -0.46
CA THR A 142 21.72 10.89 0.89
C THR A 142 22.82 9.84 1.00
N GLU A 143 23.19 9.45 2.23
CA GLU A 143 24.17 8.38 2.48
C GLU A 143 23.79 7.08 1.76
N SER A 144 22.54 6.61 1.92
CA SER A 144 22.00 5.45 1.18
C SER A 144 22.05 5.64 -0.34
N GLY A 145 21.77 6.85 -0.84
CA GLY A 145 21.85 7.18 -2.26
C GLY A 145 23.27 7.08 -2.83
N GLN A 146 24.25 7.63 -2.11
CA GLN A 146 25.67 7.57 -2.47
C GLN A 146 26.21 6.13 -2.38
N MET A 147 25.81 5.36 -1.35
CA MET A 147 26.13 3.92 -1.26
C MET A 147 25.60 3.14 -2.46
N LEU A 148 24.36 3.41 -2.91
CA LEU A 148 23.81 2.76 -4.11
C LEU A 148 24.62 3.11 -5.37
N ILE A 149 25.04 4.37 -5.54
CA ILE A 149 25.90 4.79 -6.66
C ILE A 149 27.23 4.02 -6.63
N GLU A 150 27.90 3.94 -5.47
CA GLU A 150 29.15 3.21 -5.31
C GLU A 150 29.01 1.71 -5.67
N GLN A 151 27.91 1.09 -5.26
CA GLN A 151 27.63 -0.32 -5.57
C GLN A 151 27.22 -0.53 -7.03
N ALA A 152 26.48 0.41 -7.63
CA ALA A 152 26.24 0.42 -9.07
C ALA A 152 27.57 0.47 -9.84
N GLY A 153 28.53 1.30 -9.39
CA GLY A 153 29.86 1.38 -9.99
C GLY A 153 30.68 0.09 -9.93
N LYS A 154 30.43 -0.78 -8.95
CA LYS A 154 31.06 -2.11 -8.80
C LYS A 154 30.33 -3.20 -9.58
N HIS A 155 29.00 -3.18 -9.62
CA HIS A 155 28.18 -4.31 -10.08
C HIS A 155 27.43 -4.08 -11.40
N ASN A 156 27.13 -2.82 -11.78
CA ASN A 156 26.34 -2.51 -12.98
C ASN A 156 26.60 -1.07 -13.51
N LYS A 157 27.49 -0.96 -14.50
CA LYS A 157 27.86 0.32 -15.13
C LYS A 157 26.72 1.05 -15.86
N GLU A 158 25.66 0.34 -16.30
CA GLU A 158 24.48 1.00 -16.87
C GLU A 158 23.70 1.73 -15.77
N LEU A 159 23.53 1.11 -14.60
CA LEU A 159 22.86 1.76 -13.48
C LEU A 159 23.67 2.96 -12.97
N GLU A 160 24.99 2.83 -12.79
CA GLU A 160 25.86 3.92 -12.33
C GLU A 160 25.66 5.19 -13.18
N SER A 161 25.81 5.07 -14.50
CA SER A 161 25.64 6.18 -15.43
C SER A 161 24.23 6.82 -15.40
N LYS A 162 23.19 6.02 -15.14
CA LYS A 162 21.81 6.54 -14.96
C LYS A 162 21.62 7.25 -13.62
N LEU A 163 22.28 6.80 -12.56
CA LEU A 163 22.20 7.43 -11.24
C LEU A 163 22.98 8.75 -11.19
N GLU A 164 24.13 8.86 -11.87
CA GLU A 164 24.94 10.09 -11.91
C GLU A 164 24.17 11.32 -12.46
N GLY A 165 23.25 11.10 -13.39
CA GLY A 165 22.38 12.16 -13.95
C GLY A 165 21.09 12.40 -13.18
N ALA A 166 20.72 11.52 -12.24
CA ALA A 166 19.44 11.56 -11.53
C ALA A 166 19.55 12.31 -10.19
N LYS A 167 18.44 12.92 -9.74
CA LYS A 167 18.35 13.54 -8.40
C LYS A 167 17.87 12.55 -7.35
N ALA A 168 16.97 11.67 -7.75
CA ALA A 168 16.31 10.68 -6.92
C ALA A 168 15.87 9.49 -7.77
N ILE A 169 15.44 8.44 -7.09
CA ILE A 169 14.91 7.21 -7.68
C ILE A 169 13.70 6.71 -6.88
N THR A 170 12.99 5.75 -7.46
CA THR A 170 12.03 4.93 -6.72
C THR A 170 12.64 3.57 -6.38
N MET A 171 12.43 3.13 -5.16
CA MET A 171 12.71 1.78 -4.69
C MET A 171 11.39 1.03 -4.51
N TRP A 172 11.24 -0.15 -5.07
CA TRP A 172 10.06 -1.00 -4.94
C TRP A 172 10.37 -2.34 -4.27
N GLU A 173 9.37 -2.89 -3.60
CA GLU A 173 9.36 -4.25 -3.09
C GLU A 173 9.54 -5.25 -4.24
N PHE A 174 10.49 -6.19 -4.11
CA PHE A 174 10.62 -7.25 -5.10
C PHE A 174 9.49 -8.29 -4.95
N ILE A 175 8.57 -8.30 -5.91
CA ILE A 175 7.48 -9.27 -5.99
C ILE A 175 7.92 -10.49 -6.81
N LYS A 176 7.88 -11.69 -6.21
CA LYS A 176 8.04 -12.95 -6.93
C LYS A 176 6.69 -13.43 -7.48
N GLY A 177 6.58 -13.47 -8.80
CA GLY A 177 5.44 -13.98 -9.55
C GLY A 177 5.72 -13.93 -11.04
N ASP A 178 4.70 -14.18 -11.85
CA ASP A 178 4.78 -14.14 -13.32
C ASP A 178 3.95 -12.96 -13.85
N THR A 179 4.31 -12.39 -15.00
CA THR A 179 3.45 -11.42 -15.70
C THR A 179 2.21 -12.12 -16.26
N ILE A 180 1.15 -11.36 -16.56
CA ILE A 180 -0.09 -11.97 -17.07
C ILE A 180 0.08 -12.63 -18.46
N ASP A 181 1.12 -12.25 -19.20
CA ASP A 181 1.55 -12.91 -20.45
C ASP A 181 1.88 -14.41 -20.25
N HIS A 182 2.30 -14.86 -19.06
CA HIS A 182 2.48 -16.29 -18.74
C HIS A 182 1.18 -17.09 -18.86
N PHE A 183 0.02 -16.45 -18.79
CA PHE A 183 -1.30 -17.07 -18.91
C PHE A 183 -1.92 -16.92 -20.30
N LYS A 184 -1.22 -16.28 -21.24
CA LYS A 184 -1.71 -16.04 -22.59
C LYS A 184 -1.78 -17.34 -23.40
N ASN A 185 -2.89 -17.52 -24.10
CA ASN A 185 -3.23 -18.73 -24.87
C ASN A 185 -3.30 -20.03 -24.05
N LYS A 186 -3.25 -19.99 -22.71
CA LYS A 186 -3.57 -21.14 -21.86
C LYS A 186 -5.08 -21.42 -21.92
N SER A 187 -5.46 -22.69 -21.76
CA SER A 187 -6.87 -23.08 -21.71
C SER A 187 -7.55 -22.61 -20.41
N VAL A 188 -8.87 -22.48 -20.44
CA VAL A 188 -9.70 -22.39 -19.22
C VAL A 188 -9.53 -23.60 -18.29
N ASP A 189 -9.07 -24.73 -18.82
CA ASP A 189 -8.80 -25.99 -18.12
C ASP A 189 -7.35 -26.11 -17.61
N ASP A 190 -6.49 -25.14 -17.91
CA ASP A 190 -5.13 -25.12 -17.37
C ASP A 190 -5.17 -24.96 -15.85
N LYS A 191 -4.33 -25.74 -15.14
CA LYS A 191 -4.35 -25.80 -13.67
C LYS A 191 -4.07 -24.44 -13.01
N GLU A 192 -3.15 -23.66 -13.55
CA GLU A 192 -2.79 -22.35 -13.00
C GLU A 192 -3.90 -21.33 -13.30
N VAL A 193 -4.49 -21.40 -14.50
CA VAL A 193 -5.68 -20.61 -14.88
C VAL A 193 -6.87 -20.92 -13.95
N GLN A 194 -7.16 -22.20 -13.71
CA GLN A 194 -8.22 -22.63 -12.79
C GLN A 194 -7.96 -22.17 -11.36
N GLN A 195 -6.72 -22.28 -10.85
CA GLN A 195 -6.36 -21.81 -9.51
C GLN A 195 -6.59 -20.30 -9.34
N PHE A 196 -6.28 -19.50 -10.36
CA PHE A 196 -6.57 -18.07 -10.34
C PHE A 196 -8.07 -17.79 -10.44
N ARG A 197 -8.79 -18.49 -11.34
CA ARG A 197 -10.24 -18.36 -11.57
C ARG A 197 -11.10 -18.76 -10.36
N GLN A 198 -10.66 -19.72 -9.56
CA GLN A 198 -11.40 -20.20 -8.38
C GLN A 198 -11.54 -19.16 -7.25
N ASN A 199 -10.78 -18.06 -7.28
CA ASN A 199 -10.86 -17.00 -6.28
C ASN A 199 -11.55 -15.73 -6.85
N PRO A 200 -12.84 -15.49 -6.59
CA PRO A 200 -13.55 -14.31 -7.11
C PRO A 200 -12.96 -12.98 -6.63
N GLU A 201 -12.28 -12.96 -5.47
CA GLU A 201 -11.57 -11.76 -4.96
C GLU A 201 -10.43 -11.30 -5.88
N ASN A 202 -9.87 -12.18 -6.72
CA ASN A 202 -8.89 -11.77 -7.72
C ASN A 202 -9.52 -10.86 -8.78
N PHE A 203 -10.73 -11.17 -9.22
CA PHE A 203 -11.46 -10.40 -10.22
C PHE A 203 -12.08 -9.13 -9.65
N ILE A 204 -12.52 -9.16 -8.39
CA ILE A 204 -12.87 -7.96 -7.62
C ILE A 204 -11.67 -7.00 -7.53
N LYS A 205 -10.46 -7.50 -7.23
CA LYS A 205 -9.23 -6.69 -7.23
C LYS A 205 -8.89 -6.12 -8.61
N LEU A 206 -9.04 -6.90 -9.69
CA LEU A 206 -8.84 -6.41 -11.06
C LEU A 206 -9.85 -5.31 -11.42
N GLY A 207 -11.12 -5.45 -11.04
CA GLY A 207 -12.13 -4.40 -11.22
C GLY A 207 -11.82 -3.11 -10.46
N LYS A 208 -11.33 -3.21 -9.21
CA LYS A 208 -10.86 -2.03 -8.45
C LYS A 208 -9.63 -1.40 -9.09
N MET A 209 -8.70 -2.22 -9.60
CA MET A 209 -7.48 -1.77 -10.27
C MET A 209 -7.80 -0.98 -11.53
N LEU A 210 -8.79 -1.39 -12.33
CA LEU A 210 -9.28 -0.62 -13.48
C LEU A 210 -9.80 0.78 -13.08
N VAL A 211 -10.51 0.90 -11.95
CA VAL A 211 -10.99 2.20 -11.45
C VAL A 211 -9.85 3.04 -10.87
N PHE A 212 -8.87 2.42 -10.24
CA PHE A 212 -7.66 3.10 -9.78
C PHE A 212 -6.85 3.66 -10.96
N ASP A 213 -6.61 2.83 -11.98
CA ASP A 213 -5.91 3.21 -13.20
C ASP A 213 -6.64 4.36 -13.92
N ALA A 214 -7.97 4.30 -13.98
CA ALA A 214 -8.79 5.42 -14.42
C ALA A 214 -8.55 6.68 -13.58
N ALA A 215 -8.63 6.58 -12.25
CA ALA A 215 -8.49 7.74 -11.36
C ALA A 215 -7.11 8.44 -11.42
N ILE A 216 -6.05 7.74 -11.83
CA ILE A 216 -4.70 8.34 -12.02
C ILE A 216 -4.34 8.57 -13.51
N LEU A 217 -5.27 8.31 -14.43
CA LEU A 217 -5.05 8.28 -15.89
C LEU A 217 -3.95 7.31 -16.36
N ASN A 218 -3.68 6.23 -15.63
CA ASN A 218 -2.74 5.19 -16.05
C ASN A 218 -3.37 4.35 -17.19
N GLU A 219 -3.25 4.84 -18.42
CA GLU A 219 -3.73 4.10 -19.58
C GLU A 219 -2.87 2.85 -19.87
N ASP A 220 -1.61 2.78 -19.46
CA ASP A 220 -0.68 1.74 -19.91
C ASP A 220 -1.16 0.31 -19.58
N ARG A 221 -1.66 0.06 -18.36
CA ARG A 221 -2.06 -1.30 -17.94
C ARG A 221 -3.25 -1.85 -18.75
N PHE A 222 -4.42 -1.22 -18.65
CA PHE A 222 -5.67 -1.78 -19.21
C PHE A 222 -6.17 -1.08 -20.47
N LYS A 223 -5.67 0.13 -20.79
CA LYS A 223 -6.15 1.03 -21.86
C LYS A 223 -7.67 1.13 -21.90
N ILE A 224 -8.20 2.08 -21.14
CA ILE A 224 -9.62 2.20 -20.78
C ILE A 224 -10.55 2.41 -22.00
N ALA A 225 -10.04 2.93 -23.13
CA ALA A 225 -10.76 2.99 -24.40
C ALA A 225 -10.88 1.63 -25.12
N PHE A 226 -10.12 0.61 -24.67
CA PHE A 226 -10.04 -0.79 -25.13
C PHE A 226 -9.66 -1.03 -26.60
N ASP A 227 -9.43 0.03 -27.35
CA ASP A 227 -9.02 0.09 -28.76
C ASP A 227 -7.58 -0.41 -29.00
N GLN A 228 -6.69 -0.17 -28.04
CA GLN A 228 -5.28 -0.56 -28.09
C GLN A 228 -4.97 -1.78 -27.20
N PRO A 229 -3.96 -2.63 -27.53
CA PRO A 229 -3.56 -3.75 -26.69
C PRO A 229 -3.13 -3.32 -25.28
N MET A 230 -3.45 -4.12 -24.27
CA MET A 230 -2.99 -3.90 -22.89
C MET A 230 -1.45 -3.95 -22.79
N ASN A 231 -0.84 -3.39 -21.74
CA ASN A 231 0.54 -3.71 -21.37
C ASN A 231 0.56 -4.86 -20.34
N PRO A 232 0.83 -6.12 -20.75
CA PRO A 232 0.85 -7.27 -19.84
C PRO A 232 2.05 -7.25 -18.87
N GLY A 233 3.06 -6.40 -19.11
CA GLY A 233 4.16 -6.19 -18.18
C GLY A 233 3.73 -5.54 -16.86
N ASN A 234 2.69 -4.70 -16.90
CA ASN A 234 2.25 -3.91 -15.75
C ASN A 234 1.25 -4.66 -14.85
N LEU A 235 1.02 -5.95 -15.10
CA LEU A 235 0.13 -6.80 -14.31
C LEU A 235 0.77 -8.18 -14.10
N MET A 236 1.02 -8.51 -12.83
CA MET A 236 1.55 -9.80 -12.40
C MET A 236 0.49 -10.65 -11.70
N VAL A 237 0.74 -11.96 -11.67
CA VAL A 237 0.13 -12.91 -10.73
C VAL A 237 1.21 -13.38 -9.76
N ALA A 238 1.05 -13.04 -8.48
CA ALA A 238 1.97 -13.44 -7.41
C ALA A 238 1.17 -14.04 -6.25
N GLY A 239 1.58 -15.23 -5.78
CA GLY A 239 0.86 -15.94 -4.71
C GLY A 239 -0.62 -16.20 -5.02
N ASN A 240 -0.96 -16.45 -6.29
CA ASN A 240 -2.33 -16.58 -6.80
C ASN A 240 -3.22 -15.32 -6.62
N GLN A 241 -2.62 -14.12 -6.63
CA GLN A 241 -3.34 -12.85 -6.60
C GLN A 241 -2.82 -11.89 -7.69
N PRO A 242 -3.67 -11.01 -8.25
CA PRO A 242 -3.22 -9.97 -9.17
C PRO A 242 -2.42 -8.91 -8.43
N VAL A 243 -1.32 -8.46 -9.05
CA VAL A 243 -0.45 -7.40 -8.55
C VAL A 243 -0.23 -6.37 -9.65
N GLY A 244 -0.64 -5.13 -9.43
CA GLY A 244 -0.40 -4.04 -10.38
C GLY A 244 1.01 -3.50 -10.22
N LEU A 245 1.77 -3.45 -11.31
CA LEU A 245 3.10 -2.82 -11.37
C LEU A 245 3.04 -1.48 -12.10
N ASP A 246 4.06 -0.65 -11.89
CA ASP A 246 4.29 0.61 -12.62
C ASP A 246 3.06 1.54 -12.56
N GLN A 247 2.69 1.89 -11.32
CA GLN A 247 1.71 2.95 -11.08
C GLN A 247 2.41 4.30 -11.21
N ASP A 248 2.14 5.03 -12.29
CA ASP A 248 2.41 6.46 -12.35
C ASP A 248 1.15 7.18 -12.84
N PHE A 249 1.02 8.45 -12.45
CA PHE A 249 0.02 9.31 -13.06
C PHE A 249 0.41 9.55 -14.52
N ALA A 250 -0.57 9.75 -15.41
CA ALA A 250 -0.26 10.21 -16.76
C ALA A 250 0.60 11.47 -16.72
N HIS A 251 1.67 11.51 -17.51
CA HIS A 251 2.32 12.78 -17.85
C HIS A 251 1.29 13.62 -18.60
N ILE A 252 0.88 14.72 -17.98
CA ILE A 252 0.16 15.80 -18.63
C ILE A 252 1.25 16.76 -19.10
N ASP A 253 1.28 17.06 -20.40
CA ASP A 253 2.47 17.61 -21.04
C ASP A 253 3.01 18.88 -20.35
N GLY A 254 4.33 18.93 -20.19
CA GLY A 254 5.03 20.00 -19.45
C GLY A 254 5.07 21.36 -20.16
N ASP A 255 4.52 21.45 -21.38
CA ASP A 255 4.41 22.69 -22.15
C ASP A 255 3.15 23.51 -21.79
N SER A 256 2.18 22.92 -21.08
CA SER A 256 1.02 23.64 -20.56
C SER A 256 1.29 24.19 -19.16
N THR A 257 0.70 25.35 -18.85
CA THR A 257 0.67 25.87 -17.47
C THR A 257 -0.08 24.90 -16.56
N PRO A 258 0.20 24.88 -15.24
CA PRO A 258 -0.54 24.04 -14.30
C PRO A 258 -2.07 24.20 -14.40
N GLN A 259 -2.60 25.42 -14.65
CA GLN A 259 -4.04 25.61 -14.93
C GLN A 259 -4.55 24.79 -16.12
N ASN A 260 -3.86 24.82 -17.27
CA ASN A 260 -4.31 24.11 -18.48
C ASN A 260 -4.31 22.58 -18.23
N ASN A 261 -3.26 22.07 -17.59
CA ASN A 261 -3.16 20.65 -17.22
C ASN A 261 -4.27 20.21 -16.24
N LEU A 262 -4.90 21.14 -15.52
CA LEU A 262 -6.03 20.88 -14.63
C LEU A 262 -7.38 20.92 -15.32
N GLU A 263 -7.57 21.82 -16.28
CA GLU A 263 -8.75 21.87 -17.14
C GLU A 263 -8.81 20.61 -18.01
N ASP A 264 -7.69 20.22 -18.64
CA ASP A 264 -7.57 18.96 -19.39
C ASP A 264 -7.82 17.72 -18.50
N TYR A 265 -7.37 17.71 -17.24
CA TYR A 265 -7.67 16.60 -16.31
C TYR A 265 -9.16 16.52 -15.97
N GLY A 266 -9.80 17.66 -15.74
CA GLY A 266 -11.24 17.75 -15.51
C GLY A 266 -12.03 17.22 -16.71
N ASP A 267 -11.69 17.67 -17.92
CA ASP A 267 -12.35 17.23 -19.15
C ASP A 267 -12.10 15.75 -19.48
N ILE A 268 -10.91 15.21 -19.17
CA ILE A 268 -10.65 13.77 -19.31
C ILE A 268 -11.47 12.97 -18.29
N VAL A 269 -11.50 13.37 -17.02
CA VAL A 269 -12.20 12.59 -15.99
C VAL A 269 -13.73 12.70 -16.13
N VAL A 270 -14.26 13.91 -16.26
CA VAL A 270 -15.70 14.16 -16.44
C VAL A 270 -16.17 13.69 -17.82
N GLY A 271 -15.42 13.99 -18.87
CA GLY A 271 -15.80 13.69 -20.26
C GLY A 271 -15.58 12.24 -20.70
N LYS A 272 -14.53 11.57 -20.23
CA LYS A 272 -14.20 10.19 -20.64
C LYS A 272 -14.45 9.14 -19.55
N LEU A 273 -14.04 9.40 -18.30
CA LEU A 273 -14.10 8.36 -17.25
C LEU A 273 -15.47 8.26 -16.59
N GLN A 274 -16.12 9.39 -16.29
CA GLN A 274 -17.43 9.39 -15.64
C GLN A 274 -18.49 8.61 -16.42
N PRO A 275 -18.59 8.69 -17.77
CA PRO A 275 -19.51 7.86 -18.55
C PRO A 275 -19.19 6.36 -18.50
N LEU A 276 -17.91 5.99 -18.48
CA LEU A 276 -17.47 4.58 -18.41
C LEU A 276 -17.72 3.98 -17.03
N LEU A 277 -17.45 4.75 -15.97
CA LEU A 277 -17.69 4.36 -14.57
C LEU A 277 -19.18 4.42 -14.20
N ALA A 278 -20.02 5.10 -14.98
CA ALA A 278 -21.47 5.11 -14.80
C ALA A 278 -22.15 3.76 -15.15
N ASN A 279 -21.51 2.90 -15.95
CA ASN A 279 -22.01 1.55 -16.25
C ASN A 279 -20.95 0.47 -15.99
N PRO A 280 -20.71 0.11 -14.70
CA PRO A 280 -19.70 -0.89 -14.32
C PRO A 280 -19.89 -2.27 -14.96
N ASP A 281 -21.14 -2.68 -15.21
CA ASP A 281 -21.45 -3.98 -15.80
C ASP A 281 -21.06 -4.03 -17.28
N ALA A 282 -21.37 -2.97 -18.04
CA ALA A 282 -20.91 -2.84 -19.43
C ALA A 282 -19.38 -2.69 -19.53
N LEU A 283 -18.75 -2.02 -18.57
CA LEU A 283 -17.29 -1.88 -18.48
C LEU A 283 -16.61 -3.23 -18.22
N ALA A 284 -17.16 -4.05 -17.31
CA ALA A 284 -16.68 -5.40 -17.05
C ALA A 284 -16.81 -6.34 -18.26
N VAL A 285 -17.95 -6.27 -18.97
CA VAL A 285 -18.17 -7.04 -20.21
C VAL A 285 -17.14 -6.66 -21.28
N GLN A 286 -16.85 -5.37 -21.46
CA GLN A 286 -15.83 -4.90 -22.41
C GLN A 286 -14.44 -5.40 -22.05
N LEU A 287 -14.01 -5.26 -20.78
CA LEU A 287 -12.71 -5.77 -20.32
C LEU A 287 -12.60 -7.28 -20.55
N VAL A 288 -13.58 -8.08 -20.11
CA VAL A 288 -13.54 -9.54 -20.30
C VAL A 288 -13.49 -9.92 -21.79
N SER A 289 -14.33 -9.30 -22.62
CA SER A 289 -14.37 -9.55 -24.06
C SER A 289 -13.01 -9.26 -24.73
N LYS A 290 -12.39 -8.12 -24.39
CA LYS A 290 -11.04 -7.76 -24.82
C LYS A 290 -10.00 -8.79 -24.38
N MET A 291 -9.96 -9.09 -23.08
CA MET A 291 -8.96 -9.98 -22.50
C MET A 291 -9.03 -11.40 -23.06
N VAL A 292 -10.24 -11.95 -23.26
CA VAL A 292 -10.44 -13.25 -23.91
C VAL A 292 -10.00 -13.19 -25.38
N LYS A 293 -10.31 -12.12 -26.11
CA LYS A 293 -9.86 -11.91 -27.51
C LYS A 293 -8.34 -11.79 -27.63
N GLU A 294 -7.65 -11.25 -26.63
CA GLU A 294 -6.19 -11.17 -26.55
C GLU A 294 -5.51 -12.46 -26.05
N GLY A 295 -6.30 -13.51 -25.78
CA GLY A 295 -5.82 -14.85 -25.43
C GLY A 295 -5.78 -15.15 -23.92
N TYR A 296 -6.26 -14.25 -23.06
CA TYR A 296 -6.24 -14.44 -21.61
C TYR A 296 -7.51 -15.16 -21.12
N ALA A 297 -7.57 -16.48 -21.32
CA ALA A 297 -8.70 -17.32 -20.89
C ALA A 297 -9.03 -17.23 -19.39
N LEU A 298 -8.11 -16.74 -18.56
CA LEU A 298 -8.33 -16.48 -17.15
C LEU A 298 -9.47 -15.46 -16.86
N PHE A 299 -9.81 -14.60 -17.82
CA PHE A 299 -10.95 -13.66 -17.70
C PHE A 299 -12.29 -14.26 -18.13
N ALA A 300 -12.32 -15.45 -18.73
CA ALA A 300 -13.55 -16.05 -19.24
C ALA A 300 -14.60 -16.18 -18.13
N ASP A 301 -15.81 -15.69 -18.41
CA ASP A 301 -16.97 -15.77 -17.52
C ASP A 301 -16.79 -15.03 -16.16
N GLN A 302 -15.89 -14.04 -16.10
CA GLN A 302 -15.58 -13.27 -14.87
C GLN A 302 -16.17 -11.85 -14.85
N GLN A 303 -17.20 -11.58 -15.66
CA GLN A 303 -17.81 -10.25 -15.76
C GLN A 303 -18.38 -9.78 -14.41
N ASP A 304 -19.14 -10.64 -13.72
CA ASP A 304 -19.81 -10.30 -12.45
C ASP A 304 -18.85 -9.88 -11.33
N PRO A 305 -17.78 -10.64 -10.98
CA PRO A 305 -16.86 -10.22 -9.93
C PRO A 305 -16.00 -9.01 -10.36
N ILE A 306 -15.70 -8.83 -11.66
CA ILE A 306 -15.06 -7.60 -12.16
C ILE A 306 -15.99 -6.40 -11.97
N ALA A 307 -17.27 -6.52 -12.34
CA ALA A 307 -18.26 -5.45 -12.16
C ALA A 307 -18.47 -5.10 -10.68
N ALA A 308 -18.47 -6.10 -9.79
CA ALA A 308 -18.48 -5.88 -8.34
C ALA A 308 -17.21 -5.14 -7.88
N GLY A 309 -16.05 -5.48 -8.43
CA GLY A 309 -14.79 -4.76 -8.22
C GLY A 309 -14.86 -3.30 -8.65
N ILE A 310 -15.36 -3.02 -9.86
CA ILE A 310 -15.54 -1.67 -10.38
C ILE A 310 -16.51 -0.87 -9.50
N LYS A 311 -17.67 -1.46 -9.13
CA LYS A 311 -18.65 -0.84 -8.22
C LYS A 311 -18.01 -0.45 -6.88
N GLN A 312 -17.20 -1.34 -6.29
CA GLN A 312 -16.45 -1.03 -5.06
C GLN A 312 -15.39 0.06 -5.29
N GLY A 313 -14.66 0.03 -6.40
CA GLY A 313 -13.67 1.06 -6.76
C GLY A 313 -14.30 2.44 -6.93
N VAL A 314 -15.48 2.54 -7.55
CA VAL A 314 -16.23 3.79 -7.70
C VAL A 314 -16.74 4.31 -6.35
N VAL A 315 -17.21 3.43 -5.46
CA VAL A 315 -17.59 3.82 -4.09
C VAL A 315 -16.39 4.31 -3.30
N ILE A 316 -15.23 3.64 -3.43
CA ILE A 316 -13.98 4.12 -2.84
C ILE A 316 -13.67 5.51 -3.38
N LEU A 317 -13.59 5.69 -4.71
CA LEU A 317 -13.28 6.98 -5.35
C LEU A 317 -14.23 8.11 -4.92
N ARG A 318 -15.53 7.85 -4.74
CA ARG A 318 -16.50 8.81 -4.18
C ARG A 318 -16.28 9.10 -2.70
N ASN A 319 -16.02 8.10 -1.87
CA ASN A 319 -15.61 8.34 -0.48
C ASN A 319 -14.27 9.10 -0.43
N LEU A 320 -13.41 8.92 -1.44
CA LEU A 320 -12.19 9.70 -1.63
C LEU A 320 -12.48 11.13 -2.15
N ALA A 321 -13.64 11.39 -2.75
CA ALA A 321 -14.13 12.71 -3.12
C ALA A 321 -14.57 13.53 -1.90
N ASP A 322 -15.50 12.94 -1.14
CA ASP A 322 -16.35 13.65 -0.19
C ASP A 322 -15.59 14.10 1.06
N THR A 323 -14.47 13.44 1.36
CA THR A 323 -13.59 13.79 2.50
C THR A 323 -12.61 14.94 2.16
N LYS A 324 -13.13 16.02 1.53
CA LYS A 324 -12.38 17.17 0.98
C LYS A 324 -11.29 17.74 1.92
N ASN A 325 -11.56 17.86 3.23
CA ASN A 325 -10.61 18.46 4.17
C ASN A 325 -9.50 17.51 4.63
N LEU A 326 -9.79 16.21 4.83
CA LEU A 326 -8.81 15.25 5.38
C LEU A 326 -7.72 14.84 4.38
N ARG A 327 -7.87 15.25 3.11
CA ARG A 327 -7.08 14.78 1.96
C ARG A 327 -6.08 15.78 1.47
N LEU A 328 -6.49 17.04 1.38
CA LEU A 328 -5.54 18.12 1.14
C LEU A 328 -4.48 18.12 2.25
N GLU A 329 -4.90 17.95 3.51
CA GLU A 329 -3.97 17.81 4.65
C GLU A 329 -3.05 16.59 4.51
N LYS A 330 -3.56 15.39 4.17
CA LYS A 330 -2.73 14.19 3.96
C LYS A 330 -1.81 14.26 2.74
N LEU A 331 -2.24 14.88 1.64
CA LEU A 331 -1.43 15.05 0.44
C LEU A 331 -0.36 16.12 0.64
N ILE A 332 -0.67 17.19 1.39
CA ILE A 332 0.31 18.17 1.89
C ILE A 332 1.26 17.52 2.90
N GLU A 333 0.77 16.66 3.79
CA GLU A 333 1.59 15.90 4.74
C GLU A 333 2.54 14.96 4.00
N TRP A 334 2.05 14.23 3.01
CA TRP A 334 2.85 13.38 2.13
C TRP A 334 3.88 14.20 1.35
N SER A 335 3.51 15.30 0.68
CA SER A 335 4.49 16.13 -0.04
C SER A 335 5.57 16.71 0.90
N LYS A 336 5.18 17.21 2.08
CA LYS A 336 6.12 17.62 3.15
C LYS A 336 7.01 16.48 3.65
N THR A 337 6.54 15.23 3.62
CA THR A 337 7.32 14.05 4.04
C THR A 337 8.34 13.66 2.97
N PHE A 338 8.03 13.85 1.69
CA PHE A 338 8.91 13.48 0.59
C PHE A 338 9.90 14.56 0.20
N THR A 339 9.59 15.84 0.45
CA THR A 339 10.47 16.96 0.09
C THR A 339 10.10 18.23 0.87
N PRO A 340 10.94 18.69 1.82
CA PRO A 340 10.74 19.99 2.48
C PRO A 340 10.71 21.19 1.50
N ASP A 341 11.32 21.01 0.33
CA ASP A 341 11.48 22.02 -0.73
C ASP A 341 10.68 21.71 -2.02
N SER A 342 9.67 20.82 -2.00
CA SER A 342 8.95 20.48 -3.25
C SER A 342 8.18 21.66 -3.84
N LYS A 343 8.29 21.80 -5.16
CA LYS A 343 7.45 22.71 -5.97
C LYS A 343 6.09 22.10 -6.34
N LEU A 344 5.70 20.97 -5.75
CA LEU A 344 4.36 20.41 -5.87
C LEU A 344 3.40 21.29 -5.06
N ASP A 345 2.95 22.35 -5.71
CA ASP A 345 1.98 23.29 -5.18
C ASP A 345 0.71 22.54 -4.73
N PRO A 346 0.30 22.66 -3.46
CA PRO A 346 -0.94 22.09 -2.96
C PRO A 346 -2.18 22.48 -3.76
N ASP A 347 -2.18 23.64 -4.43
CA ASP A 347 -3.28 24.06 -5.29
C ASP A 347 -3.30 23.30 -6.63
N THR A 348 -2.14 22.88 -7.15
CA THR A 348 -2.05 21.94 -8.29
C THR A 348 -2.60 20.57 -7.92
N VAL A 349 -2.21 20.04 -6.74
CA VAL A 349 -2.76 18.77 -6.23
C VAL A 349 -4.26 18.85 -5.96
N ARG A 350 -4.74 20.00 -5.46
CA ARG A 350 -6.18 20.27 -5.26
C ARG A 350 -6.94 20.34 -6.58
N GLY A 351 -6.32 20.93 -7.61
CA GLY A 351 -6.88 20.99 -8.96
C GLY A 351 -7.20 19.61 -9.53
N TYR A 352 -6.22 18.68 -9.50
CA TYR A 352 -6.39 17.33 -10.03
C TYR A 352 -7.57 16.63 -9.37
N TRP A 353 -7.73 16.83 -8.07
CA TRP A 353 -8.82 16.23 -7.31
C TRP A 353 -10.16 16.94 -7.57
N ASN A 354 -10.21 18.26 -7.72
CA ASN A 354 -11.47 18.96 -8.01
C ASN A 354 -12.03 18.63 -9.41
N GLY A 355 -11.17 18.52 -10.43
CA GLY A 355 -11.58 18.09 -11.77
C GLY A 355 -12.14 16.66 -11.78
N LEU A 356 -11.63 15.79 -10.89
CA LEU A 356 -12.01 14.40 -10.76
C LEU A 356 -13.48 14.17 -10.32
N LEU A 357 -14.10 15.20 -9.73
CA LEU A 357 -15.36 15.09 -8.98
C LEU A 357 -16.51 15.88 -9.60
N GLY A 358 -16.19 16.73 -10.59
CA GLY A 358 -17.06 17.81 -11.04
C GLY A 358 -17.08 18.97 -10.03
N SER A 359 -17.14 20.20 -10.54
CA SER A 359 -17.55 21.35 -9.73
C SER A 359 -19.06 21.30 -9.49
N GLU A 360 -19.48 21.27 -8.23
CA GLU A 360 -20.78 21.83 -7.81
C GLU A 360 -20.71 23.36 -7.81
#